data_AF-A0A525I9V6-F1
#
_entry.id   AF-A0A525I9V6-F1
#
_cell.length_a   1.000
_cell.length_b   1.000
_cell.length_c   1.000
_cell.angle_alpha   90.00
_cell.angle_beta   90.00
_cell.angle_gamma   90.00
#
_symmetry.space_group_name_H-M   'P 1'
#
loop_
_entity.id
_entity.type
_entity.pdbx_description
1 polymer ?
#
loop_
_entity_poly.entity_id
_entity_poly.type
_entity_poly.pdbx_seq_one_letter_code
_entity_poly.pdbx_strand_id
1 'polypeptide(L)'
;MPIREYLDDRSVFSPETVAIMNRAFRTATLRLGFDAGHADRERLATIIIHLARAEPSLSAATLAEQAISTLHVGGLVPGEGIEQIGEGA
;
A
#
# COMPACT_ATOMS: atom_id res chain seq x y z
N MET A 1 11.71 -3.41 5.35
CA MET A 1 11.52 -4.23 4.14
C MET A 1 11.35 -3.32 2.93
N PRO A 2 12.31 -3.29 1.98
CA PRO A 2 12.13 -2.59 0.70
C PRO A 2 11.13 -3.32 -0.20
N ILE A 3 10.43 -2.57 -1.07
CA ILE A 3 9.44 -3.15 -2.02
C ILE A 3 10.05 -4.19 -2.97
N ARG A 4 11.37 -4.15 -3.17
CA ARG A 4 12.13 -5.11 -3.97
C ARG A 4 11.97 -6.55 -3.50
N GLU A 5 11.71 -6.79 -2.22
CA GLU A 5 11.49 -8.14 -1.68
C GLU A 5 10.19 -8.77 -2.19
N TYR A 6 9.27 -7.97 -2.72
CA TYR A 6 7.98 -8.42 -3.27
C TYR A 6 7.95 -8.40 -4.80
N LEU A 7 9.03 -7.99 -5.45
CA LEU A 7 9.13 -8.06 -6.90
C LEU A 7 9.43 -9.51 -7.29
N ASP A 8 8.58 -10.08 -8.15
CA ASP A 8 8.93 -11.31 -8.87
C ASP A 8 10.21 -11.06 -9.68
N ASP A 9 11.14 -12.01 -9.66
CA ASP A 9 12.47 -11.97 -10.31
C ASP A 9 12.37 -11.63 -11.82
N ARG A 10 11.18 -11.80 -12.42
CA ARG A 10 10.88 -11.48 -13.83
C ARG A 10 10.34 -10.08 -14.09
N SER A 11 10.22 -9.22 -13.08
CA SER A 11 9.63 -7.88 -13.28
C SER A 11 10.61 -6.93 -13.99
N VAL A 12 10.22 -6.46 -15.19
CA VAL A 12 11.05 -5.63 -16.08
C VAL A 12 10.98 -4.13 -15.73
N PHE A 13 10.88 -3.79 -14.45
CA PHE A 13 10.78 -2.38 -14.04
C PHE A 13 12.12 -1.68 -14.18
N SER A 14 12.09 -0.43 -14.66
CA SER A 14 13.29 0.40 -14.67
C SER A 14 13.75 0.69 -13.23
N PRO A 15 15.06 0.94 -13.02
CA PRO A 15 15.57 1.33 -11.69
C PRO A 15 14.84 2.55 -11.10
N GLU A 16 14.41 3.48 -11.96
CA GLU A 16 13.64 4.67 -11.58
C GLU A 16 12.24 4.29 -11.09
N THR A 17 11.52 3.45 -11.83
CA THR A 17 10.19 2.95 -11.39
C THR A 17 10.31 2.21 -10.05
N VAL A 18 11.38 1.43 -9.85
CA VAL A 18 11.62 0.76 -8.56
C VAL A 18 11.86 1.75 -7.42
N ALA A 19 12.57 2.86 -7.67
CA ALA A 19 12.75 3.92 -6.68
C ALA A 19 11.43 4.62 -6.32
N ILE A 20 10.59 4.89 -7.34
CA ILE A 20 9.25 5.45 -7.18
C ILE A 20 8.37 4.53 -6.33
N MET A 21 8.32 3.23 -6.68
CA MET A 21 7.57 2.22 -5.93
C MET A 21 8.03 2.12 -4.46
N ASN A 22 9.34 2.17 -4.20
CA ASN A 22 9.88 2.11 -2.84
C ASN A 22 9.45 3.33 -2.00
N ARG A 23 9.52 4.52 -2.60
CA ARG A 23 9.07 5.76 -1.96
C ARG A 23 7.56 5.74 -1.69
N ALA A 24 6.77 5.25 -2.63
CA ALA A 24 5.33 5.07 -2.46
C ALA A 24 5.02 4.11 -1.30
N PHE A 25 5.68 2.95 -1.27
CA PHE A 25 5.52 1.93 -0.23
C PHE A 25 5.83 2.48 1.16
N ARG A 26 6.99 3.13 1.33
CA ARG A 26 7.36 3.74 2.61
C ARG A 26 6.34 4.78 3.06
N THR A 27 5.90 5.63 2.13
CA THR A 27 4.90 6.68 2.43
C THR A 27 3.57 6.07 2.86
N ALA A 28 3.09 5.04 2.15
CA ALA A 28 1.84 4.37 2.50
C ALA A 28 1.92 3.62 3.83
N THR A 29 3.01 2.89 4.10
CA THR A 29 3.20 2.23 5.40
C THR A 29 3.23 3.21 6.58
N LEU A 30 3.83 4.38 6.41
CA LEU A 30 3.83 5.44 7.43
C LEU A 30 2.43 6.02 7.66
N ARG A 31 1.66 6.28 6.58
CA ARG A 31 0.30 6.84 6.69
C ARG A 31 -0.68 5.85 7.30
N LEU A 32 -0.52 4.56 7.03
CA LEU A 32 -1.40 3.49 7.54
C LEU A 32 -1.04 3.05 8.96
N GLY A 33 0.07 3.53 9.54
CA GLY A 33 0.52 3.11 10.87
C GLY A 33 0.84 1.62 10.95
N PHE A 34 1.20 0.98 9.83
CA PHE A 34 1.55 -0.44 9.81
C PHE A 34 2.88 -0.66 10.53
N ASP A 35 2.83 -0.86 11.84
CA ASP A 35 4.03 -1.00 12.65
C ASP A 35 4.71 -2.37 12.45
N ALA A 36 3.96 -3.45 12.20
CA ALA A 36 4.57 -4.78 12.05
C ALA A 36 3.78 -5.83 11.25
N GLY A 37 2.59 -5.51 10.72
CA GLY A 37 1.78 -6.49 9.97
C GLY A 37 2.44 -6.91 8.65
N HIS A 38 3.02 -8.11 8.60
CA HIS A 38 3.66 -8.64 7.39
C HIS A 38 2.65 -8.81 6.25
N ALA A 39 1.44 -9.30 6.55
CA ALA A 39 0.37 -9.50 5.57
C ALA A 39 -0.14 -8.19 4.96
N ASP A 40 -0.34 -7.14 5.76
CA ASP A 40 -0.79 -5.85 5.25
C ASP A 40 0.27 -5.16 4.40
N ARG A 41 1.55 -5.30 4.78
CA ARG A 41 2.69 -4.82 4.00
C ARG A 41 2.84 -5.58 2.67
N GLU A 42 2.65 -6.89 2.66
CA GLU A 42 2.68 -7.70 1.43
C GLU A 42 1.53 -7.32 0.49
N ARG A 43 0.31 -7.16 1.02
CA ARG A 43 -0.85 -6.73 0.23
C ARG A 43 -0.65 -5.32 -0.35
N LEU A 44 -0.13 -4.39 0.45
CA LEU A 44 0.20 -3.04 -0.02
C LEU A 44 1.28 -3.05 -1.11
N ALA A 45 2.34 -3.86 -0.95
CA ALA A 45 3.39 -4.00 -1.96
C ALA A 45 2.82 -4.54 -3.28
N THR A 46 1.97 -5.57 -3.19
CA THR A 46 1.28 -6.17 -4.35
C THR A 46 0.45 -5.14 -5.10
N ILE A 47 -0.34 -4.32 -4.41
CA ILE A 47 -1.14 -3.25 -5.02
C ILE A 47 -0.24 -2.23 -5.74
N ILE A 48 0.83 -1.77 -5.10
CA ILE A 48 1.77 -0.81 -5.71
C ILE A 48 2.41 -1.39 -6.97
N ILE A 49 2.80 -2.66 -6.96
CA ILE A 49 3.38 -3.34 -8.13
C ILE A 49 2.37 -3.41 -9.27
N HIS A 50 1.11 -3.73 -8.98
CA HIS A 50 0.05 -3.76 -10.01
C HIS A 50 -0.23 -2.37 -10.59
N LEU A 51 -0.32 -1.34 -9.75
CA LEU A 51 -0.54 0.04 -10.20
C LEU A 51 0.64 0.56 -11.04
N ALA A 52 1.88 0.31 -10.61
CA ALA A 52 3.07 0.70 -11.36
C ALA A 52 3.21 -0.05 -12.70
N ARG A 53 2.65 -1.27 -12.80
CA ARG A 53 2.58 -2.02 -14.05
C ARG A 53 1.50 -1.48 -14.99
N ALA A 54 0.36 -1.08 -14.45
CA ALA A 54 -0.75 -0.52 -15.22
C ALA A 54 -0.40 0.88 -15.74
N GLU A 55 0.26 1.70 -14.91
CA GLU A 55 0.58 3.09 -15.23
C GLU A 55 1.99 3.47 -14.70
N PRO A 56 3.04 3.21 -15.50
CA PRO A 56 4.44 3.38 -15.06
C PRO A 56 4.87 4.84 -14.90
N SER A 57 4.07 5.80 -15.38
CA SER A 57 4.31 7.24 -15.28
C SER A 57 3.83 7.86 -13.96
N LEU A 58 3.18 7.09 -13.09
CA LEU A 58 2.65 7.61 -11.84
C LEU A 58 3.75 8.08 -10.89
N SER A 59 3.51 9.22 -10.24
CA SER A 59 4.38 9.71 -9.18
C SER A 59 4.30 8.84 -7.93
N ALA A 60 5.34 8.86 -7.10
CA ALA A 60 5.35 8.11 -5.85
C ALA A 60 4.21 8.50 -4.89
N ALA A 61 3.79 9.77 -4.91
CA ALA A 61 2.68 10.26 -4.10
C ALA A 61 1.34 9.69 -4.59
N THR A 62 1.10 9.76 -5.90
CA THR A 62 -0.12 9.23 -6.53
C THR A 62 -0.23 7.71 -6.34
N LEU A 63 0.88 6.98 -6.52
CA LEU A 63 0.94 5.53 -6.26
C LEU A 63 0.61 5.19 -4.80
N ALA A 64 1.14 5.96 -3.84
CA ALA A 64 0.85 5.73 -2.44
C ALA A 64 -0.65 5.97 -2.13
N GLU A 65 -1.23 7.06 -2.63
CA GLU A 65 -2.64 7.40 -2.39
C GLU A 65 -3.59 6.39 -3.02
N GLN A 66 -3.34 6.00 -4.26
CA GLN A 66 -4.14 4.96 -4.93
C GLN A 66 -3.98 3.61 -4.24
N ALA A 67 -2.78 3.25 -3.78
CA ALA A 67 -2.57 1.99 -3.09
C ALA A 67 -3.29 1.95 -1.73
N ILE A 68 -3.23 3.05 -0.97
CA ILE A 68 -3.99 3.21 0.28
C ILE A 68 -5.49 3.11 0.00
N SER A 69 -6.01 3.84 -0.99
CA SER A 69 -7.42 3.83 -1.34
C SER A 69 -7.90 2.44 -1.76
N THR A 70 -7.13 1.76 -2.60
CA THR A 70 -7.41 0.38 -3.05
C THR A 70 -7.43 -0.60 -1.87
N LEU A 71 -6.51 -0.44 -0.91
CA LEU A 71 -6.45 -1.28 0.28
C LEU A 71 -7.68 -1.10 1.17
N HIS A 72 -8.16 0.13 1.34
CA HIS A 72 -9.37 0.43 2.11
C HIS A 72 -10.64 -0.15 1.46
N VAL A 73 -10.77 -0.01 0.13
CA VAL A 73 -11.89 -0.58 -0.64
C VAL A 73 -11.89 -2.13 -0.59
N GLY A 74 -10.72 -2.75 -0.42
CA GLY A 74 -10.53 -4.19 -0.27
C GLY A 74 -10.78 -4.78 1.14
N GLY A 75 -11.23 -3.97 2.12
CA GLY A 75 -11.72 -4.46 3.41
C GLY A 75 -10.75 -4.38 4.59
N LEU A 76 -10.13 -3.23 4.83
CA LEU A 76 -9.66 -2.88 6.18
C LEU A 76 -9.73 -1.36 6.36
N VAL A 77 -10.65 -0.91 7.22
CA VAL A 77 -10.66 0.45 7.77
C VAL A 77 -9.65 0.45 8.92
N PRO A 78 -8.51 1.16 8.82
CA PRO A 78 -7.69 1.41 9.98
C PRO A 78 -8.33 2.58 10.74
N GLY A 79 -8.97 2.29 11.87
CA GLY A 79 -9.23 3.31 12.89
C GLY A 79 -10.67 3.56 13.32
N GLU A 80 -11.66 2.74 12.97
CA GLU A 80 -12.94 2.80 13.70
C GLU A 80 -12.91 1.87 14.90
N GLY A 81 -12.59 2.47 16.06
CA GLY A 81 -13.06 1.94 17.33
C GLY A 81 -14.56 1.75 17.24
N ILE A 82 -14.99 0.49 17.30
CA ILE A 82 -16.37 0.09 17.54
C ILE A 82 -16.81 0.58 18.92
N GLU A 83 -17.16 1.87 19.04
CA GLU A 83 -18.12 2.31 20.06
C GLU A 83 -19.52 2.01 19.52
N GLN A 84 -19.85 0.72 19.58
CA GLN A 84 -21.18 0.21 19.30
C GLN A 84 -22.10 0.56 20.48
N ILE A 85 -22.90 1.60 20.29
CA ILE A 85 -24.27 1.81 20.79
C ILE A 85 -24.61 1.26 22.20
N GLY A 86 -24.65 2.15 23.18
CA GLY A 86 -25.51 1.98 24.35
C GLY A 86 -26.97 2.21 23.93
N GLU A 87 -27.70 1.13 23.66
CA GLU A 87 -29.16 1.17 23.63
C GLU A 87 -29.69 1.56 25.02
N GLY A 88 -30.53 2.58 25.04
CA GLY A 88 -31.31 2.95 26.21
C GLY A 88 -32.34 1.87 26.53
N ALA A 89 -32.42 1.53 27.81
CA ALA A 89 -33.56 0.88 28.43
C ALA A 89 -33.94 1.68 29.69
#